data_AF-A0AAQ2GCB5-F1
#
_entry.id   AF-A0AAQ2GCB5-F1
#
_cell.length_a   1.000
_cell.length_b   1.000
_cell.length_c   1.000
_cell.angle_alpha   90.00
_cell.angle_beta   90.00
_cell.angle_gamma   90.00
#
_symmetry.space_group_name_H-M   'P 1'
#
loop_
_entity.id
_entity.type
_entity.pdbx_description
1 polymer ?
#
loop_
_entity_poly.entity_id
_entity_poly.type
_entity_poly.pdbx_seq_one_letter_code
_entity_poly.pdbx_strand_id
1 'polypeptide(L)'
;MKHLKRDYFVSPFALTPQMLLLLSSLVYFVPFVTGGFQYVDVSRRKYDFIYHAGTGYAIALSLSCIAAAMLVFMPRRQDFEVEGDVRGESIVIIVMLVVFGGISIANPALFSAAKADVLSSTGRIQYVFYNSCIIGMVFGALSGWKKSRLVIILSCLGLMLTLYIGHRSSVAIAILACLYIRYRNISLLLIRKRYIIGGIGAFFFLAVYKAVYAAIKAGNFELVGQKIQFDQLSDSALVGLEQFVTLAHLDLVVKYDYTLPCSNLWLVLLSLFPFSDTVFGKDGCTYNEQVQPFLFPGYSGGVAANIWAEFFANFGYAGFPLLVVILSLVCVAVEVIIRNVRSATLKAGLIVAIVHLTFYIQRKELLGAFISAKRAVLVALFIFGLVYVHRKCFPPAPAEVMPQGARALRRDNG
;
A
#
# COMPACT_ATOMS: atom_id res chain seq x y z
N MET A 1 18.35 -29.43 -25.70
CA MET A 1 17.49 -29.66 -24.52
C MET A 1 17.36 -28.37 -23.71
N LYS A 2 16.36 -27.53 -24.02
CA LYS A 2 16.11 -26.26 -23.31
C LYS A 2 15.05 -26.51 -22.22
N HIS A 3 15.46 -26.25 -20.98
CA HIS A 3 14.65 -25.95 -19.79
C HIS A 3 13.19 -26.43 -19.72
N LEU A 4 12.97 -27.65 -19.20
CA LEU A 4 11.89 -27.85 -18.24
C LEU A 4 12.36 -27.29 -16.88
N LYS A 5 12.24 -25.97 -16.66
CA LYS A 5 12.20 -25.47 -15.27
C LYS A 5 10.92 -26.05 -14.68
N ARG A 6 11.01 -27.13 -13.90
CA ARG A 6 9.89 -27.65 -13.10
C ARG A 6 9.27 -26.49 -12.32
N ASP A 7 7.98 -26.24 -12.56
CA ASP A 7 7.14 -25.29 -11.82
C ASP A 7 7.01 -25.77 -10.37
N TYR A 8 8.02 -25.52 -9.54
CA TYR A 8 7.92 -25.80 -8.12
C TYR A 8 7.03 -24.75 -7.45
N PHE A 9 6.11 -25.21 -6.60
CA PHE A 9 5.39 -24.36 -5.67
C PHE A 9 6.38 -23.67 -4.73
N VAL A 10 6.09 -22.42 -4.37
CA VAL A 10 6.88 -21.73 -3.35
C VAL A 10 6.54 -22.30 -1.99
N SER A 11 7.50 -22.25 -1.05
CA SER A 11 7.23 -22.50 0.36
C SER A 11 5.96 -21.74 0.80
N PRO A 12 5.05 -22.38 1.56
CA PRO A 12 3.86 -21.70 2.10
C PRO A 12 4.24 -20.53 3.02
N PHE A 13 5.48 -20.52 3.53
CA PHE A 13 6.02 -19.47 4.39
C PHE A 13 6.75 -18.37 3.62
N ALA A 14 6.73 -18.32 2.29
CA ALA A 14 7.29 -17.18 1.57
C ALA A 14 6.35 -15.98 1.60
N LEU A 15 6.85 -14.80 1.26
CA LEU A 15 6.06 -13.56 1.24
C LEU A 15 5.15 -13.51 0.00
N THR A 16 4.13 -14.36 -0.03
CA THR A 16 3.09 -14.43 -1.06
C THR A 16 2.00 -13.38 -0.78
N PRO A 17 1.10 -13.08 -1.73
CA PRO A 17 -0.03 -12.19 -1.48
C PRO A 17 -0.91 -12.66 -0.30
N GLN A 18 -1.17 -13.97 -0.21
CA GLN A 18 -1.96 -14.55 0.87
C GLN A 18 -1.22 -14.50 2.21
N MET A 19 0.11 -14.71 2.22
CA MET A 19 0.92 -14.52 3.42
C MET A 19 0.94 -13.05 3.87
N LEU A 20 1.02 -12.09 2.94
CA LEU A 20 0.87 -10.66 3.27
C LEU A 20 -0.50 -10.35 3.86
N LEU A 21 -1.57 -10.92 3.30
CA LEU A 21 -2.92 -10.80 3.83
C LEU A 21 -3.00 -11.40 5.25
N LEU A 22 -2.43 -12.58 5.48
CA LEU A 22 -2.37 -13.20 6.81
C LEU A 22 -1.61 -12.31 7.81
N LEU A 23 -0.39 -11.90 7.48
CA LEU A 23 0.43 -11.06 8.35
C LEU A 23 -0.26 -9.73 8.69
N SER A 24 -0.88 -9.09 7.70
CA SER A 24 -1.64 -7.86 7.93
C SER A 24 -2.87 -8.09 8.82
N SER A 25 -3.58 -9.20 8.64
CA SER A 25 -4.77 -9.56 9.43
C SER A 25 -4.38 -9.88 10.87
N LEU A 26 -3.28 -10.60 11.08
CA LEU A 26 -2.75 -10.87 12.42
C LEU A 26 -2.40 -9.57 13.15
N VAL A 27 -1.64 -8.68 12.49
CA VAL A 27 -1.30 -7.36 13.06
C VAL A 27 -2.56 -6.54 13.35
N TYR A 28 -3.56 -6.64 12.48
CA TYR A 28 -4.84 -5.94 12.62
C TYR A 28 -5.69 -6.47 13.79
N PHE A 29 -5.66 -7.78 14.06
CA PHE A 29 -6.44 -8.43 15.12
C PHE A 29 -5.75 -8.47 16.49
N VAL A 30 -4.48 -8.03 16.61
CA VAL A 30 -3.76 -7.89 17.88
C VAL A 30 -4.61 -7.22 18.99
N PRO A 31 -5.36 -6.13 18.72
CA PRO A 31 -6.19 -5.48 19.74
C PRO A 31 -7.16 -6.40 20.49
N PHE A 32 -7.70 -7.42 19.82
CA PHE A 32 -8.60 -8.39 20.47
C PHE A 32 -7.88 -9.24 21.52
N VAL A 33 -6.65 -9.66 21.21
CA VAL A 33 -5.81 -10.48 22.11
C VAL A 33 -5.38 -9.69 23.35
N THR A 34 -5.20 -8.37 23.21
CA THR A 34 -4.86 -7.48 24.33
C THR A 34 -6.04 -7.16 25.25
N GLY A 35 -7.27 -7.61 24.93
CA GLY A 35 -8.43 -7.58 25.84
C GLY A 35 -9.29 -6.31 25.81
N GLY A 36 -8.81 -5.21 25.23
CA GLY A 36 -9.57 -3.97 25.13
C GLY A 36 -8.69 -2.73 24.95
N PHE A 37 -9.31 -1.56 24.90
CA PHE A 37 -8.61 -0.29 24.95
C PHE A 37 -9.46 0.81 25.56
N GLN A 38 -8.80 1.86 26.06
CA GLN A 38 -9.47 3.08 26.46
C GLN A 38 -9.53 4.06 25.29
N TYR A 39 -10.71 4.61 25.01
CA TYR A 39 -10.82 5.76 24.11
C TYR A 39 -11.32 7.00 24.84
N VAL A 40 -10.93 8.15 24.33
CA VAL A 40 -11.26 9.46 24.88
C VAL A 40 -12.21 10.16 23.92
N ASP A 41 -13.41 10.50 24.37
CA ASP A 41 -14.38 11.24 23.55
C ASP A 41 -13.99 12.72 23.39
N VAL A 42 -14.77 13.44 22.58
CA VAL A 42 -14.61 14.89 22.35
C VAL A 42 -14.74 15.70 23.65
N SER A 43 -15.44 15.17 24.65
CA SER A 43 -15.60 15.75 26.00
C SER A 43 -14.47 15.35 26.98
N ARG A 44 -13.40 14.71 26.49
CA ARG A 44 -12.28 14.18 27.28
C ARG A 44 -12.64 13.08 28.29
N ARG A 45 -13.81 12.44 28.16
CA ARG A 45 -14.18 11.29 29.00
C ARG A 45 -13.51 10.03 28.47
N LYS A 46 -12.94 9.24 29.38
CA LYS A 46 -12.35 7.93 29.09
C LYS A 46 -13.43 6.86 29.15
N TYR A 47 -13.49 6.00 28.13
CA TYR A 47 -14.37 4.83 28.09
C TYR A 47 -13.52 3.58 27.88
N ASP A 48 -13.79 2.55 28.68
CA ASP A 48 -13.22 1.23 28.46
C ASP A 48 -14.01 0.49 27.38
N PHE A 49 -13.32 0.08 26.32
CA PHE A 49 -13.89 -0.73 25.25
C PHE A 49 -13.44 -2.17 25.41
N ILE A 50 -14.41 -3.07 25.59
CA ILE A 50 -14.20 -4.52 25.68
C ILE A 50 -14.85 -5.17 24.45
N TYR A 51 -14.06 -6.00 23.75
CA TYR A 51 -14.52 -6.68 22.55
C TYR A 51 -15.53 -7.80 22.87
N HIS A 52 -16.56 -7.90 22.05
CA HIS A 52 -17.60 -8.91 22.12
C HIS A 52 -17.08 -10.30 21.70
N ALA A 53 -17.61 -11.37 22.30
CA ALA A 53 -17.22 -12.74 21.97
C ALA A 53 -17.50 -13.08 20.48
N GLY A 54 -18.58 -12.53 19.91
CA GLY A 54 -18.92 -12.61 18.49
C GLY A 54 -17.76 -12.20 17.56
N THR A 55 -17.00 -11.19 17.96
CA THR A 55 -15.83 -10.66 17.24
C THR A 55 -14.70 -11.68 17.23
N GLY A 56 -14.51 -12.42 18.33
CA GLY A 56 -13.56 -13.52 18.40
C GLY A 56 -13.87 -14.63 17.39
N TYR A 57 -15.14 -14.99 17.24
CA TYR A 57 -15.58 -15.96 16.21
C TYR A 57 -15.33 -15.43 14.79
N ALA A 58 -15.64 -14.16 14.53
CA ALA A 58 -15.36 -13.52 13.24
C ALA A 58 -13.87 -13.53 12.89
N ILE A 59 -13.00 -13.24 13.87
CA ILE A 59 -11.54 -13.28 13.71
C ILE A 59 -11.07 -14.71 13.41
N ALA A 60 -11.51 -15.69 14.19
CA ALA A 60 -11.12 -17.09 14.02
C ALA A 60 -11.54 -17.62 12.64
N LEU A 61 -12.76 -17.30 12.20
CA LEU A 61 -13.26 -17.66 10.88
C LEU A 61 -12.43 -16.99 9.77
N SER A 62 -12.17 -15.68 9.87
CA SER A 62 -11.38 -14.93 8.89
C SER A 62 -9.97 -15.51 8.74
N LEU A 63 -9.28 -15.79 9.85
CA LEU A 63 -7.94 -16.39 9.84
C LEU A 63 -7.96 -17.82 9.27
N SER A 64 -8.98 -18.62 9.61
CA SER A 64 -9.14 -19.98 9.08
C SER A 64 -9.36 -19.96 7.56
N CYS A 65 -10.19 -19.03 7.06
CA CYS A 65 -10.40 -18.85 5.63
C CYS A 65 -9.12 -18.43 4.91
N ILE A 66 -8.33 -17.50 5.48
CA ILE A 66 -7.04 -17.10 4.89
C ILE A 66 -6.06 -18.29 4.86
N ALA A 67 -5.97 -19.06 5.95
CA ALA A 67 -5.12 -20.25 6.00
C ALA A 67 -5.53 -21.30 4.97
N ALA A 68 -6.83 -21.56 4.81
CA ALA A 68 -7.36 -22.44 3.77
C ALA A 68 -7.02 -21.90 2.36
N ALA A 69 -7.18 -20.60 2.13
CA ALA A 69 -6.83 -19.97 0.85
C ALA A 69 -5.34 -20.08 0.53
N MET A 70 -4.44 -20.07 1.53
CA MET A 70 -3.01 -20.31 1.32
C MET A 70 -2.71 -21.74 0.82
N LEU A 71 -3.52 -22.73 1.22
CA LEU A 71 -3.39 -24.11 0.75
C LEU A 71 -3.97 -24.30 -0.66
N VAL A 72 -5.08 -23.62 -0.98
CA VAL A 72 -5.76 -23.73 -2.27
C VAL A 72 -5.05 -22.93 -3.36
N PHE A 73 -4.69 -21.67 -3.07
CA PHE A 73 -4.09 -20.75 -4.02
C PHE A 73 -2.57 -20.75 -3.93
N MET A 74 -1.96 -21.94 -3.93
CA MET A 74 -0.51 -22.08 -3.81
C MET A 74 0.21 -21.35 -4.97
N PRO A 75 1.00 -20.33 -4.66
CA PRO A 75 1.66 -19.56 -5.69
C PRO A 75 2.86 -20.32 -6.24
N ARG A 76 2.99 -20.32 -7.57
CA ARG A 76 4.20 -20.83 -8.23
C ARG A 76 5.39 -19.88 -8.01
N ARG A 77 6.60 -20.44 -8.11
CA ARG A 77 7.84 -19.67 -8.10
C ARG A 77 7.85 -18.66 -9.24
N GLN A 78 8.36 -17.47 -8.98
CA GLN A 78 8.33 -16.37 -9.94
C GLN A 78 9.63 -15.60 -9.92
N ASP A 79 10.36 -15.67 -11.03
CA ASP A 79 11.51 -14.82 -11.27
C ASP A 79 11.03 -13.52 -11.93
N PHE A 80 11.37 -12.36 -11.36
CA PHE A 80 11.00 -11.07 -11.93
C PHE A 80 11.96 -10.67 -13.05
N GLU A 81 11.92 -11.39 -14.17
CA GLU A 81 12.74 -11.08 -15.34
C GLU A 81 12.28 -9.75 -15.97
N VAL A 82 13.21 -8.85 -16.27
CA VAL A 82 12.94 -7.54 -16.88
C VAL A 82 13.64 -7.48 -18.22
N GLU A 83 12.86 -7.36 -19.30
CA GLU A 83 13.37 -7.21 -20.67
C GLU A 83 13.04 -5.83 -21.28
N GLY A 84 12.28 -5.00 -20.56
CA GLY A 84 11.81 -3.70 -21.04
C GLY A 84 12.87 -2.60 -21.13
N ASP A 85 12.46 -1.42 -21.62
CA ASP A 85 13.32 -0.23 -21.70
C ASP A 85 13.59 0.39 -20.33
N VAL A 86 14.53 -0.18 -19.61
CA VAL A 86 14.89 0.34 -18.29
C VAL A 86 15.33 1.81 -18.39
N ARG A 87 15.96 2.24 -19.49
CA ARG A 87 16.47 3.61 -19.62
C ARG A 87 15.34 4.60 -19.90
N GLY A 88 14.50 4.31 -20.89
CA GLY A 88 13.34 5.15 -21.23
C GLY A 88 12.37 5.27 -20.06
N GLU A 89 12.04 4.14 -19.41
CA GLU A 89 11.17 4.13 -18.22
C GLU A 89 11.80 4.93 -17.06
N SER A 90 13.11 4.79 -16.83
CA SER A 90 13.82 5.58 -15.80
C SER A 90 13.70 7.09 -16.05
N ILE A 91 13.88 7.54 -17.30
CA ILE A 91 13.80 8.96 -17.65
C ILE A 91 12.40 9.51 -17.38
N VAL A 92 11.36 8.80 -17.81
CA VAL A 92 9.98 9.23 -17.59
C VAL A 92 9.66 9.27 -16.09
N ILE A 93 10.10 8.28 -15.31
CA ILE A 93 9.93 8.30 -13.84
C ILE A 93 10.63 9.52 -13.22
N ILE A 94 11.87 9.83 -13.64
CA ILE A 94 12.60 11.01 -13.15
C ILE A 94 11.81 12.29 -13.45
N VAL A 95 11.33 12.44 -14.68
CA VAL A 95 10.53 13.61 -15.09
C VAL A 95 9.25 13.70 -14.24
N MET A 96 8.55 12.60 -14.02
CA MET A 96 7.35 12.56 -13.17
C MET A 96 7.65 13.00 -11.73
N LEU A 97 8.75 12.49 -11.15
CA LEU A 97 9.18 12.84 -9.80
C LEU A 97 9.53 14.33 -9.66
N VAL A 98 10.23 14.90 -10.65
CA VAL A 98 10.63 16.31 -10.64
C VAL A 98 9.41 17.22 -10.85
N VAL A 99 8.58 16.95 -11.87
CA VAL A 99 7.43 17.80 -12.21
C VAL A 99 6.38 17.76 -11.09
N PHE A 100 5.92 16.57 -10.70
CA PHE A 100 4.88 16.46 -9.69
C PHE A 100 5.40 16.69 -8.26
N GLY A 101 6.69 16.45 -8.02
CA GLY A 101 7.36 16.86 -6.79
C GLY A 101 7.43 18.37 -6.68
N GLY A 102 7.81 19.07 -7.75
CA GLY A 102 7.81 20.53 -7.82
C GLY A 102 6.42 21.13 -7.58
N ILE A 103 5.38 20.59 -8.21
CA ILE A 103 3.99 21.02 -7.97
C ILE A 103 3.57 20.78 -6.51
N SER A 104 4.00 19.67 -5.92
CA SER A 104 3.70 19.37 -4.50
C SER A 104 4.42 20.35 -3.56
N ILE A 105 5.67 20.70 -3.84
CA ILE A 105 6.44 21.67 -3.05
C ILE A 105 5.87 23.08 -3.19
N ALA A 106 5.36 23.44 -4.36
CA ALA A 106 4.73 24.73 -4.61
C ALA A 106 3.37 24.92 -3.91
N ASN A 107 2.80 23.87 -3.31
CA ASN A 107 1.53 23.95 -2.58
C ASN A 107 1.79 24.12 -1.06
N PRO A 108 1.71 25.36 -0.52
CA PRO A 108 2.02 25.63 0.88
C PRO A 108 1.08 24.92 1.86
N ALA A 109 -0.17 24.65 1.47
CA ALA A 109 -1.16 24.02 2.34
C ALA A 109 -0.79 22.56 2.70
N LEU A 110 0.02 21.88 1.89
CA LEU A 110 0.55 20.54 2.23
C LEU A 110 1.53 20.56 3.41
N PHE A 111 2.10 21.73 3.70
CA PHE A 111 3.03 21.95 4.80
C PHE A 111 2.35 22.50 6.06
N SER A 112 1.03 22.69 6.04
CA SER A 112 0.26 23.03 7.24
C SER A 112 0.45 21.96 8.33
N ALA A 113 0.52 22.43 9.58
CA ALA A 113 0.50 21.57 10.76
C ALA A 113 -0.90 20.96 10.99
N ALA A 114 -1.96 21.62 10.51
CA ALA A 114 -3.32 21.12 10.61
C ALA A 114 -3.58 20.05 9.53
N LYS A 115 -3.97 18.86 9.98
CA LYS A 115 -4.25 17.72 9.09
C LYS A 115 -5.41 18.01 8.11
N ALA A 116 -6.40 18.78 8.53
CA ALA A 116 -7.56 19.13 7.71
C ALA A 116 -7.14 19.89 6.43
N ASP A 117 -6.28 20.89 6.57
CA ASP A 117 -5.76 21.69 5.44
C ASP A 117 -4.94 20.84 4.46
N VAL A 118 -4.14 19.91 4.99
CA VAL A 118 -3.37 18.98 4.17
C VAL A 118 -4.30 18.08 3.38
N LEU A 119 -5.35 17.53 4.01
CA LEU A 119 -6.31 16.65 3.35
C LEU A 119 -7.14 17.38 2.31
N SER A 120 -7.61 18.59 2.58
CA SER A 120 -8.38 19.40 1.61
C SER A 120 -7.54 19.80 0.40
N SER A 121 -6.23 19.95 0.58
CA SER A 121 -5.28 20.33 -0.47
C SER A 121 -4.65 19.13 -1.20
N THR A 122 -4.91 17.91 -0.72
CA THR A 122 -4.40 16.68 -1.36
C THR A 122 -5.32 16.28 -2.51
N GLY A 123 -4.93 16.67 -3.73
CA GLY A 123 -5.64 16.35 -4.96
C GLY A 123 -5.06 15.14 -5.71
N ARG A 124 -5.55 14.94 -6.93
CA ARG A 124 -5.11 13.85 -7.82
C ARG A 124 -3.64 13.95 -8.21
N ILE A 125 -3.15 15.16 -8.43
CA ILE A 125 -1.76 15.41 -8.82
C ILE A 125 -0.80 14.91 -7.73
N GLN A 126 -1.13 15.18 -6.46
CA GLN A 126 -0.36 14.69 -5.31
C GLN A 126 -0.40 13.16 -5.23
N TYR A 127 -1.54 12.53 -5.52
CA TYR A 127 -1.60 11.06 -5.61
C TYR A 127 -0.75 10.50 -6.76
N VAL A 128 -0.64 11.19 -7.89
CA VAL A 128 0.29 10.79 -8.97
C VAL A 128 1.73 10.88 -8.48
N PHE A 129 2.10 11.96 -7.79
CA PHE A 129 3.43 12.09 -7.17
C PHE A 129 3.71 10.95 -6.19
N TYR A 130 2.81 10.70 -5.24
CA TYR A 130 3.01 9.66 -4.21
C TYR A 130 3.17 8.27 -4.84
N ASN A 131 2.34 7.92 -5.81
CA ASN A 131 2.46 6.65 -6.52
C ASN A 131 3.74 6.59 -7.37
N SER A 132 4.17 7.70 -7.98
CA SER A 132 5.43 7.75 -8.73
C SER A 132 6.64 7.49 -7.83
N CYS A 133 6.65 8.01 -6.60
CA CYS A 133 7.69 7.74 -5.60
C CYS A 133 7.76 6.25 -5.23
N ILE A 134 6.59 5.62 -4.98
CA ILE A 134 6.53 4.19 -4.64
C ILE A 134 6.96 3.34 -5.83
N ILE A 135 6.41 3.60 -7.01
CA ILE A 135 6.72 2.88 -8.25
C ILE A 135 8.19 3.03 -8.61
N GLY A 136 8.77 4.24 -8.51
CA GLY A 136 10.18 4.48 -8.81
C GLY A 136 11.12 3.68 -7.90
N MET A 137 10.80 3.56 -6.60
CA MET A 137 11.55 2.73 -5.67
C MET A 137 11.49 1.24 -6.05
N VAL A 138 10.29 0.73 -6.33
CA VAL A 138 10.05 -0.68 -6.70
C VAL A 138 10.68 -1.00 -8.08
N PHE A 139 10.54 -0.09 -9.03
CA PHE A 139 11.17 -0.16 -10.35
C PHE A 139 12.69 -0.24 -10.22
N GLY A 140 13.31 0.57 -9.36
CA GLY A 140 14.75 0.53 -9.13
C GLY A 140 15.22 -0.80 -8.51
N ALA A 141 14.41 -1.38 -7.62
CA ALA A 141 14.67 -2.70 -7.05
C ALA A 141 14.59 -3.82 -8.10
N LEU A 142 13.64 -3.76 -9.04
CA LEU A 142 13.48 -4.72 -10.13
C LEU A 142 14.55 -4.58 -11.23
N SER A 143 14.85 -3.36 -11.63
CA SER A 143 15.78 -3.05 -12.74
C SER A 143 17.26 -3.16 -12.35
N GLY A 144 17.53 -3.24 -11.05
CA GLY A 144 18.88 -3.33 -10.49
C GLY A 144 19.41 -1.98 -10.03
N TRP A 145 19.91 -1.96 -8.79
CA TRP A 145 20.26 -0.73 -8.06
C TRP A 145 21.32 0.12 -8.76
N LYS A 146 22.30 -0.50 -9.43
CA LYS A 146 23.36 0.22 -10.14
C LYS A 146 22.84 0.94 -11.39
N LYS A 147 21.84 0.38 -12.08
CA LYS A 147 21.30 0.93 -13.33
C LYS A 147 20.35 2.10 -13.09
N SER A 148 19.59 2.07 -12.00
CA SER A 148 18.53 3.03 -11.70
C SER A 148 18.83 3.88 -10.45
N ARG A 149 20.12 4.12 -10.14
CA ARG A 149 20.55 4.82 -8.92
C ARG A 149 19.86 6.18 -8.74
N LEU A 150 19.77 6.98 -9.81
CA LEU A 150 19.14 8.29 -9.77
C LEU A 150 17.64 8.19 -9.45
N VAL A 151 16.92 7.26 -10.09
CA VAL A 151 15.50 7.00 -9.83
C VAL A 151 15.29 6.64 -8.36
N ILE A 152 16.14 5.77 -7.80
CA ILE A 152 16.07 5.36 -6.39
C ILE A 152 16.29 6.56 -5.46
N ILE A 153 17.32 7.38 -5.72
CA ILE A 153 17.62 8.56 -4.89
C ILE A 153 16.43 9.53 -4.91
N LEU A 154 15.93 9.90 -6.08
CA LEU A 154 14.79 10.83 -6.21
C LEU A 154 13.52 10.25 -5.60
N SER A 155 13.27 8.94 -5.78
CA SER A 155 12.13 8.26 -5.15
C SER A 155 12.25 8.27 -3.64
N CYS A 156 13.44 8.05 -3.09
CA CYS A 156 13.69 8.10 -1.64
C CYS A 156 13.47 9.51 -1.08
N LEU A 157 14.01 10.54 -1.75
CA LEU A 157 13.77 11.94 -1.38
C LEU A 157 12.27 12.29 -1.46
N GLY A 158 11.60 11.86 -2.52
CA GLY A 158 10.15 12.03 -2.68
C GLY A 158 9.37 11.32 -1.58
N LEU A 159 9.74 10.10 -1.21
CA LEU A 159 9.13 9.37 -0.10
C LEU A 159 9.35 10.08 1.24
N MET A 160 10.53 10.64 1.49
CA MET A 160 10.80 11.46 2.69
C MET A 160 9.93 12.73 2.70
N LEU A 161 9.74 13.37 1.55
CA LEU A 161 8.82 14.49 1.42
C LEU A 161 7.37 14.06 1.70
N THR A 162 6.92 12.91 1.19
CA THR A 162 5.57 12.41 1.49
C THR A 162 5.39 12.11 2.98
N LEU A 163 6.43 11.60 3.64
CA LEU A 163 6.43 11.37 5.08
C LEU A 163 6.32 12.70 5.82
N TYR A 164 7.11 13.71 5.43
CA TYR A 164 7.06 15.06 5.98
C TYR A 164 5.67 15.70 5.86
N ILE A 165 5.01 15.55 4.70
CA ILE A 165 3.63 16.02 4.49
C ILE A 165 2.65 15.30 5.44
N GLY A 166 2.94 14.07 5.86
CA GLY A 166 2.14 13.27 6.80
C GLY A 166 1.58 11.98 6.20
N HIS A 167 1.90 11.66 4.95
CA HIS A 167 1.45 10.46 4.24
C HIS A 167 2.40 9.27 4.48
N ARG A 168 2.41 8.75 5.71
CA ARG A 168 3.23 7.59 6.12
C ARG A 168 2.98 6.30 5.33
N SER A 169 1.80 6.15 4.73
CA SER A 169 1.44 4.93 3.99
C SER A 169 2.36 4.69 2.79
N SER A 170 2.78 5.74 2.09
CA SER A 170 3.61 5.63 0.89
C SER A 170 4.96 4.96 1.19
N VAL A 171 5.60 5.35 2.30
CA VAL A 171 6.85 4.73 2.77
C VAL A 171 6.63 3.27 3.16
N ALA A 172 5.59 2.98 3.93
CA ALA A 172 5.28 1.61 4.35
C ALA A 172 5.03 0.68 3.15
N ILE A 173 4.27 1.14 2.14
CA ILE A 173 3.97 0.38 0.94
C ILE A 173 5.24 0.15 0.11
N ALA A 174 6.10 1.15 -0.04
CA ALA A 174 7.38 0.99 -0.75
C ALA A 174 8.30 -0.03 -0.07
N ILE A 175 8.39 0.00 1.27
CA ILE A 175 9.17 -0.99 2.05
C ILE A 175 8.59 -2.38 1.83
N LEU A 176 7.28 -2.56 2.00
CA LEU A 176 6.60 -3.85 1.83
C LEU A 176 6.72 -4.39 0.41
N ALA A 177 6.64 -3.54 -0.61
CA ALA A 177 6.83 -3.94 -2.00
C ALA A 177 8.26 -4.42 -2.28
N CYS A 178 9.27 -3.74 -1.73
CA CYS A 178 10.66 -4.20 -1.82
C CYS A 178 10.89 -5.52 -1.06
N LEU A 179 10.28 -5.69 0.12
CA LEU A 179 10.32 -6.95 0.87
C LEU A 179 9.62 -8.07 0.10
N TYR A 180 8.48 -7.77 -0.52
CA TYR A 180 7.77 -8.70 -1.39
C TYR A 180 8.69 -9.22 -2.49
N ILE A 181 9.31 -8.34 -3.28
CA ILE A 181 10.27 -8.74 -4.33
C ILE A 181 11.37 -9.65 -3.77
N ARG A 182 11.94 -9.29 -2.60
CA ARG A 182 13.09 -9.99 -2.03
C ARG A 182 12.74 -11.37 -1.47
N TYR A 183 11.61 -11.50 -0.78
CA TYR A 183 11.22 -12.69 -0.01
C TYR A 183 10.08 -13.48 -0.65
N ARG A 184 9.67 -13.13 -1.88
CA ARG A 184 8.60 -13.84 -2.61
C ARG A 184 8.88 -15.32 -2.85
N ASN A 185 10.15 -15.69 -3.04
CA ASN A 185 10.58 -17.08 -3.30
C ASN A 185 11.39 -17.70 -2.15
N ILE A 186 11.54 -16.98 -1.04
CA ILE A 186 12.37 -17.39 0.10
C ILE A 186 11.43 -17.54 1.30
N SER A 187 11.54 -18.65 2.03
CA SER A 187 10.80 -18.81 3.28
C SER A 187 11.15 -17.69 4.26
N LEU A 188 10.12 -17.06 4.84
CA LEU A 188 10.26 -16.00 5.85
C LEU A 188 11.03 -16.49 7.10
N LEU A 189 11.04 -17.80 7.36
CA LEU A 189 11.81 -18.41 8.45
C LEU A 189 13.34 -18.29 8.26
N LEU A 190 13.79 -18.04 7.02
CA LEU A 190 15.21 -17.87 6.68
C LEU A 190 15.67 -16.39 6.75
N ILE A 191 14.79 -15.48 7.15
CA ILE A 191 15.14 -14.06 7.28
C ILE A 191 16.16 -13.89 8.41
N ARG A 192 17.28 -13.21 8.11
CA ARG A 192 18.29 -12.88 9.12
C ARG A 192 17.70 -11.94 10.18
N LYS A 193 17.97 -12.21 11.46
CA LYS A 193 17.49 -11.42 12.62
C LYS A 193 17.64 -9.90 12.44
N ARG A 194 18.75 -9.44 11.87
CA ARG A 194 18.98 -8.00 11.60
C ARG A 194 17.89 -7.32 10.76
N TYR A 195 17.29 -8.03 9.80
CA TYR A 195 16.21 -7.48 8.96
C TYR A 195 14.88 -7.45 9.69
N ILE A 196 14.64 -8.41 10.59
CA ILE A 196 13.47 -8.41 11.48
C ILE A 196 13.56 -7.22 12.43
N ILE A 197 14.71 -7.04 13.08
CA ILE A 197 14.99 -5.89 13.97
C ILE A 197 14.83 -4.58 13.20
N GLY A 198 15.38 -4.48 11.98
CA GLY A 198 15.20 -3.30 11.13
C GLY A 198 13.74 -3.04 10.75
N GLY A 199 12.97 -4.08 10.46
CA GLY A 199 11.53 -3.97 10.16
C GLY A 199 10.72 -3.50 11.37
N ILE A 200 11.00 -4.05 12.55
CA ILE A 200 10.40 -3.61 13.81
C ILE A 200 10.76 -2.14 14.09
N GLY A 201 12.03 -1.77 13.93
CA GLY A 201 12.49 -0.39 14.08
C GLY A 201 11.80 0.58 13.11
N ALA A 202 11.62 0.19 11.85
CA ALA A 202 10.89 0.98 10.86
C ALA A 202 9.40 1.14 11.22
N PHE A 203 8.76 0.09 11.74
CA PHE A 203 7.38 0.15 12.22
C PHE A 203 7.25 1.12 13.40
N PHE A 204 8.09 0.98 14.42
CA PHE A 204 8.11 1.89 15.57
C PHE A 204 8.39 3.33 15.15
N PHE A 205 9.34 3.56 14.25
CA PHE A 205 9.62 4.88 13.69
C PHE A 205 8.36 5.50 13.06
N LEU A 206 7.65 4.77 12.20
CA LEU A 206 6.42 5.26 11.55
C LEU A 206 5.25 5.44 12.53
N ALA A 207 5.22 4.67 13.63
CA ALA A 207 4.23 4.82 14.70
C ALA A 207 4.49 6.09 15.50
N VAL A 208 5.72 6.26 16.02
CA VAL A 208 6.15 7.43 16.81
C VAL A 208 6.05 8.71 15.98
N TYR A 209 6.45 8.66 14.71
CA TYR A 209 6.38 9.81 13.82
C TYR A 209 4.97 10.41 13.73
N LYS A 210 3.92 9.58 13.77
CA LYS A 210 2.52 10.07 13.79
C LYS A 210 2.22 10.96 15.00
N ALA A 211 2.81 10.69 16.16
CA ALA A 211 2.56 11.49 17.36
C ALA A 211 3.20 12.88 17.26
N VAL A 212 4.40 12.96 16.65
CA VAL A 212 5.25 14.16 16.68
C VAL A 212 5.20 15.01 15.41
N TYR A 213 4.81 14.48 14.24
CA TYR A 213 4.97 15.20 12.96
C TYR A 213 4.29 16.58 12.93
N ALA A 214 3.10 16.72 13.52
CA ALA A 214 2.38 17.99 13.56
C ALA A 214 3.12 19.04 14.41
N ALA A 215 3.75 18.61 15.52
CA ALA A 215 4.55 19.49 16.36
C ALA A 215 5.86 19.90 15.67
N ILE A 216 6.47 18.97 14.91
CA ILE A 216 7.64 19.25 14.07
C ILE A 216 7.30 20.33 13.02
N LYS A 217 6.18 20.18 12.31
CA LYS A 217 5.73 21.18 11.31
C LYS A 217 5.43 22.54 11.93
N ALA A 218 4.93 22.57 13.16
CA ALA A 218 4.66 23.80 13.89
C ALA A 218 5.91 24.45 14.50
N GLY A 219 7.09 23.83 14.39
CA GLY A 219 8.33 24.31 15.02
C GLY A 219 8.34 24.22 16.55
N ASN A 220 7.36 23.56 17.16
CA ASN A 220 7.24 23.43 18.61
C ASN A 220 7.99 22.18 19.09
N PHE A 221 9.32 22.30 19.21
CA PHE A 221 10.20 21.21 19.65
C PHE A 221 10.04 20.86 21.13
N GLU A 222 9.53 21.77 21.95
CA GLU A 222 9.18 21.47 23.35
C GLU A 222 8.04 20.45 23.40
N LEU A 223 6.99 20.65 22.61
CA LEU A 223 5.89 19.69 22.47
C LEU A 223 6.35 18.35 21.86
N VAL A 224 7.36 18.37 20.97
CA VAL A 224 7.99 17.13 20.49
C VAL A 224 8.66 16.39 21.66
N GLY A 225 9.42 17.10 22.50
CA GLY A 225 10.04 16.53 23.70
C GLY A 225 9.02 15.91 24.64
N GLN A 226 7.93 16.63 24.93
CA GLN A 226 6.83 16.15 25.77
C GLN A 226 6.19 14.88 25.19
N LYS A 227 5.88 14.86 23.89
CA LYS A 227 5.25 13.72 23.23
C LYS A 227 6.13 12.48 23.10
N ILE A 228 7.45 12.62 23.21
CA ILE A 228 8.40 11.50 23.22
C ILE A 228 8.55 10.89 24.62
N GLN A 229 8.16 11.61 25.68
CA GLN A 229 8.16 11.07 27.03
C GLN A 229 7.25 9.84 27.11
N PHE A 230 7.73 8.82 27.82
CA PHE A 230 7.16 7.46 27.81
C PHE A 230 5.66 7.44 28.13
N ASP A 231 5.22 8.22 29.11
CA ASP A 231 3.82 8.26 29.56
C ASP A 231 2.89 8.75 28.43
N GLN A 232 3.23 9.87 27.78
CA GLN A 232 2.44 10.41 26.67
C GLN A 232 2.58 9.60 25.38
N LEU A 233 3.76 9.02 25.14
CA LEU A 233 4.02 8.18 23.98
C LEU A 233 3.24 6.86 24.08
N SER A 234 3.10 6.29 25.26
CA SER A 234 2.30 5.07 25.48
C SER A 234 0.81 5.31 25.20
N ASP A 235 0.24 6.40 25.73
CA ASP A 235 -1.16 6.75 25.50
C ASP A 235 -1.44 7.09 24.02
N SER A 236 -0.55 7.85 23.38
CA SER A 236 -0.76 8.30 22.00
C SER A 236 -0.36 7.28 20.93
N ALA A 237 0.62 6.40 21.21
CA ALA A 237 1.18 5.45 20.24
C ALA A 237 0.81 3.98 20.51
N LEU A 238 0.29 3.61 21.69
CA LEU A 238 -0.21 2.25 21.98
C LEU A 238 -1.73 2.24 22.17
N VAL A 239 -2.28 3.12 23.01
CA VAL A 239 -3.73 3.20 23.28
C VAL A 239 -4.48 3.88 22.13
N GLY A 240 -3.87 4.91 21.52
CA GLY A 240 -4.38 5.58 20.31
C GLY A 240 -4.05 4.89 18.98
N LEU A 241 -3.62 3.62 19.00
CA LEU A 241 -3.34 2.90 17.76
C LEU A 241 -4.62 2.77 16.95
N GLU A 242 -4.55 3.27 15.73
CA GLU A 242 -5.67 3.29 14.78
C GLU A 242 -6.27 1.89 14.54
N GLN A 243 -5.48 0.83 14.76
CA GLN A 243 -5.93 -0.56 14.69
C GLN A 243 -7.03 -0.89 15.70
N PHE A 244 -6.97 -0.35 16.92
CA PHE A 244 -8.00 -0.57 17.95
C PHE A 244 -9.33 0.04 17.53
N VAL A 245 -9.32 1.30 17.08
CA VAL A 245 -10.52 1.98 16.56
C VAL A 245 -11.05 1.28 15.31
N THR A 246 -10.17 0.85 14.40
CA THR A 246 -10.59 0.14 13.18
C THR A 246 -11.17 -1.24 13.51
N LEU A 247 -10.67 -1.94 14.53
CA LEU A 247 -11.24 -3.21 15.00
C LEU A 247 -12.57 -3.02 15.72
N ALA A 248 -12.73 -1.92 16.47
CA ALA A 248 -14.01 -1.57 17.08
C ALA A 248 -15.15 -1.45 16.05
N HIS A 249 -14.87 -1.16 14.77
CA HIS A 249 -15.89 -1.19 13.72
C HIS A 249 -16.46 -2.59 13.52
N LEU A 250 -15.58 -3.60 13.40
CA LEU A 250 -16.01 -4.98 13.26
C LEU A 250 -16.76 -5.42 14.52
N ASP A 251 -16.25 -5.04 15.68
CA ASP A 251 -16.87 -5.40 16.95
C ASP A 251 -18.29 -4.86 17.09
N LEU A 252 -18.48 -3.57 16.86
CA LEU A 252 -19.79 -2.93 16.97
C LEU A 252 -20.76 -3.46 15.92
N VAL A 253 -20.29 -3.66 14.68
CA VAL A 253 -21.11 -4.22 13.61
C VAL A 253 -21.55 -5.66 13.94
N VAL A 254 -20.66 -6.50 14.48
CA VAL A 254 -20.99 -7.88 14.89
C VAL A 254 -21.88 -7.89 16.14
N LYS A 255 -21.58 -7.05 17.13
CA LYS A 255 -22.30 -6.97 18.40
C LYS A 255 -23.76 -6.55 18.21
N TYR A 256 -24.00 -5.58 17.32
CA TYR A 256 -25.34 -5.07 17.04
C TYR A 256 -26.00 -5.71 15.83
N ASP A 257 -25.35 -6.72 15.22
CA ASP A 257 -25.78 -7.35 13.97
C ASP A 257 -26.19 -6.32 12.90
N TYR A 258 -25.33 -5.30 12.75
CA TYR A 258 -25.64 -4.13 11.95
C TYR A 258 -25.61 -4.46 10.45
N THR A 259 -26.72 -4.21 9.76
CA THR A 259 -26.84 -4.36 8.31
C THR A 259 -26.81 -3.01 7.60
N LEU A 260 -26.13 -2.92 6.47
CA LEU A 260 -26.11 -1.68 5.68
C LEU A 260 -27.47 -1.42 4.99
N PRO A 261 -28.04 -0.21 5.11
CA PRO A 261 -29.22 0.20 4.36
C PRO A 261 -29.02 0.18 2.83
N CYS A 262 -27.82 0.53 2.36
CA CYS A 262 -27.45 0.46 0.95
C CYS A 262 -26.01 -0.05 0.77
N SER A 263 -25.76 -0.70 -0.37
CA SER A 263 -24.46 -1.29 -0.69
C SER A 263 -23.96 -0.83 -2.06
N ASN A 264 -22.73 -0.34 -2.06
CA ASN A 264 -22.02 0.13 -3.25
C ASN A 264 -20.94 -0.86 -3.73
N LEU A 265 -21.00 -2.12 -3.30
CA LEU A 265 -20.01 -3.13 -3.71
C LEU A 265 -19.93 -3.30 -5.24
N TRP A 266 -21.04 -3.11 -5.95
CA TRP A 266 -21.08 -3.15 -7.42
C TRP A 266 -20.23 -2.05 -8.08
N LEU A 267 -20.03 -0.91 -7.41
CA LEU A 267 -19.15 0.17 -7.89
C LEU A 267 -17.69 -0.26 -7.97
N VAL A 268 -17.27 -1.32 -7.28
CA VAL A 268 -15.89 -1.82 -7.35
C VAL A 268 -15.55 -2.28 -8.76
N LEU A 269 -16.49 -2.90 -9.48
CA LEU A 269 -16.29 -3.28 -10.88
C LEU A 269 -16.15 -2.04 -11.78
N LEU A 270 -17.02 -1.05 -11.59
CA LEU A 270 -16.91 0.23 -12.31
C LEU A 270 -15.66 1.01 -11.94
N SER A 271 -15.16 0.82 -10.72
CA SER A 271 -13.97 1.48 -10.23
C SER A 271 -12.73 1.11 -11.04
N LEU A 272 -12.75 0.05 -11.85
CA LEU A 272 -11.65 -0.32 -12.73
C LEU A 272 -11.46 0.66 -13.89
N PHE A 273 -12.50 1.40 -14.29
CA PHE A 273 -12.40 2.40 -15.34
C PHE A 273 -11.66 3.67 -14.85
N PRO A 274 -10.79 4.26 -15.68
CA PRO A 274 -10.21 5.57 -15.37
C PRO A 274 -11.32 6.61 -15.14
N PHE A 275 -11.17 7.44 -14.12
CA PHE A 275 -12.11 8.52 -13.77
C PHE A 275 -13.53 8.09 -13.37
N SER A 276 -13.81 6.80 -13.15
CA SER A 276 -15.10 6.33 -12.62
C SER A 276 -15.52 7.03 -11.32
N ASP A 277 -14.54 7.36 -10.47
CA ASP A 277 -14.71 7.90 -9.13
C ASP A 277 -15.41 9.28 -9.14
N THR A 278 -15.31 10.03 -10.25
CA THR A 278 -16.02 11.32 -10.39
C THR A 278 -17.49 11.19 -10.73
N VAL A 279 -17.85 10.09 -11.36
CA VAL A 279 -19.17 9.90 -11.95
C VAL A 279 -20.06 9.10 -11.00
N PHE A 280 -19.51 8.07 -10.35
CA PHE A 280 -20.29 7.08 -9.62
C PHE A 280 -20.12 7.10 -8.08
N GLY A 281 -19.39 8.07 -7.52
CA GLY A 281 -18.98 8.06 -6.10
C GLY A 281 -19.67 9.06 -5.17
N LYS A 282 -20.78 9.69 -5.59
CA LYS A 282 -21.39 10.82 -4.84
C LYS A 282 -22.62 10.47 -4.01
N ASP A 283 -23.10 9.24 -4.05
CA ASP A 283 -24.44 8.91 -3.55
C ASP A 283 -24.51 8.59 -2.04
N GLY A 284 -23.44 8.86 -1.27
CA GLY A 284 -23.45 8.68 0.20
C GLY A 284 -23.54 7.23 0.71
N CYS A 285 -23.58 6.25 -0.20
CA CYS A 285 -23.75 4.83 0.10
C CYS A 285 -22.43 4.06 0.30
N THR A 286 -21.32 4.75 0.60
CA THR A 286 -20.09 4.06 1.02
C THR A 286 -20.25 3.51 2.44
N TYR A 287 -19.49 2.47 2.79
CA TYR A 287 -19.60 1.85 4.12
C TYR A 287 -19.25 2.88 5.20
N ASN A 288 -18.16 3.62 5.00
CA ASN A 288 -17.68 4.55 6.02
C ASN A 288 -18.62 5.75 6.22
N GLU A 289 -19.25 6.25 5.16
CA GLU A 289 -20.23 7.36 5.26
C GLU A 289 -21.48 6.95 6.03
N GLN A 290 -21.90 5.68 5.96
CA GLN A 290 -23.07 5.17 6.68
C GLN A 290 -22.74 4.83 8.14
N VAL A 291 -21.60 4.18 8.37
CA VAL A 291 -21.25 3.62 9.68
C VAL A 291 -20.64 4.66 10.63
N GLN A 292 -19.84 5.59 10.11
CA GLN A 292 -19.15 6.56 10.96
C GLN A 292 -20.10 7.49 11.74
N PRO A 293 -21.16 8.09 11.15
CA PRO A 293 -22.10 8.93 11.89
C PRO A 293 -22.91 8.15 12.92
N PHE A 294 -23.20 6.87 12.65
CA PHE A 294 -24.01 6.01 13.49
C PHE A 294 -23.22 5.48 14.70
N LEU A 295 -22.02 4.95 14.47
CA LEU A 295 -21.21 4.34 15.52
C LEU A 295 -20.28 5.32 16.24
N PHE A 296 -19.91 6.44 15.60
CA PHE A 296 -18.98 7.43 16.15
C PHE A 296 -19.52 8.86 15.95
N PRO A 297 -20.69 9.21 16.54
CA PRO A 297 -21.28 10.53 16.37
C PRO A 297 -20.34 11.63 16.85
N GLY A 298 -20.18 12.69 16.05
CA GLY A 298 -19.31 13.83 16.37
C GLY A 298 -17.84 13.70 15.97
N TYR A 299 -17.39 12.54 15.47
CA TYR A 299 -16.04 12.40 14.90
C TYR A 299 -16.02 12.80 13.43
N SER A 300 -15.57 14.03 13.12
CA SER A 300 -15.60 14.62 11.77
C SER A 300 -14.42 14.25 10.86
N GLY A 301 -13.62 13.24 11.19
CA GLY A 301 -12.60 12.72 10.28
C GLY A 301 -11.52 11.87 10.94
N GLY A 302 -10.93 10.95 10.17
CA GLY A 302 -9.78 10.15 10.61
C GLY A 302 -10.10 8.78 11.18
N VAL A 303 -11.36 8.36 11.14
CA VAL A 303 -11.76 6.97 11.40
C VAL A 303 -11.54 6.17 10.12
N ALA A 304 -10.71 5.12 10.18
CA ALA A 304 -10.46 4.27 9.03
C ALA A 304 -11.61 3.26 8.87
N ALA A 305 -12.04 3.10 7.62
CA ALA A 305 -12.99 2.06 7.25
C ALA A 305 -12.41 0.65 7.46
N ASN A 306 -13.28 -0.36 7.46
CA ASN A 306 -12.92 -1.73 7.75
C ASN A 306 -13.64 -2.69 6.81
N ILE A 307 -12.87 -3.37 5.96
CA ILE A 307 -13.40 -4.31 4.98
C ILE A 307 -14.09 -5.53 5.59
N TRP A 308 -13.61 -6.03 6.74
CA TRP A 308 -14.22 -7.17 7.40
C TRP A 308 -15.60 -6.80 7.93
N ALA A 309 -15.73 -5.61 8.50
CA ALA A 309 -16.99 -5.08 8.99
C ALA A 309 -17.96 -4.78 7.83
N GLU A 310 -17.47 -4.24 6.71
CA GLU A 310 -18.27 -4.03 5.50
C GLU A 310 -18.87 -5.35 4.98
N PHE A 311 -18.06 -6.40 4.88
CA PHE A 311 -18.54 -7.70 4.39
C PHE A 311 -19.49 -8.38 5.37
N PHE A 312 -19.26 -8.24 6.67
CA PHE A 312 -20.22 -8.71 7.67
C PHE A 312 -21.55 -7.95 7.57
N ALA A 313 -21.52 -6.63 7.45
CA ALA A 313 -22.73 -5.82 7.38
C ALA A 313 -23.56 -6.06 6.10
N ASN A 314 -22.95 -6.60 5.04
CA ASN A 314 -23.66 -6.99 3.82
C ASN A 314 -24.14 -8.44 3.83
N PHE A 315 -23.36 -9.37 4.39
CA PHE A 315 -23.56 -10.82 4.19
C PHE A 315 -23.49 -11.66 5.47
N GLY A 316 -23.43 -11.03 6.63
CA GLY A 316 -23.19 -11.68 7.92
C GLY A 316 -21.87 -12.46 7.93
N TYR A 317 -21.85 -13.59 8.66
CA TYR A 317 -20.67 -14.46 8.73
C TYR A 317 -20.24 -15.05 7.38
N ALA A 318 -21.14 -15.15 6.39
CA ALA A 318 -20.78 -15.59 5.05
C ALA A 318 -19.91 -14.57 4.29
N GLY A 319 -19.89 -13.30 4.75
CA GLY A 319 -19.04 -12.26 4.17
C GLY A 319 -17.54 -12.54 4.30
N PHE A 320 -17.10 -13.18 5.39
CA PHE A 320 -15.68 -13.49 5.62
C PHE A 320 -15.08 -14.44 4.56
N PRO A 321 -15.63 -15.65 4.33
CA PRO A 321 -15.12 -16.52 3.28
C PRO A 321 -15.26 -15.90 1.89
N LEU A 322 -16.37 -15.19 1.62
CA LEU A 322 -16.59 -14.51 0.34
C LEU A 322 -15.48 -13.49 0.05
N LEU A 323 -15.15 -12.64 1.02
CA LEU A 323 -14.07 -11.66 0.90
C LEU A 323 -12.73 -12.33 0.61
N VAL A 324 -12.38 -13.36 1.37
CA VAL A 324 -11.09 -14.07 1.20
C VAL A 324 -10.99 -14.69 -0.19
N VAL A 325 -12.07 -15.28 -0.71
CA VAL A 325 -12.12 -15.83 -2.07
C VAL A 325 -11.91 -14.73 -3.11
N ILE A 326 -12.66 -13.61 -3.01
CA ILE A 326 -12.53 -12.48 -3.94
C ILE A 326 -11.09 -11.94 -3.96
N LEU A 327 -10.53 -11.65 -2.79
CA LEU A 327 -9.16 -11.12 -2.69
C LEU A 327 -8.12 -12.11 -3.22
N SER A 328 -8.29 -13.40 -2.93
CA SER A 328 -7.38 -14.44 -3.40
C SER A 328 -7.40 -14.56 -4.92
N LEU A 329 -8.59 -14.57 -5.53
CA LEU A 329 -8.74 -14.61 -6.99
C LEU A 329 -8.10 -13.39 -7.66
N VAL A 330 -8.32 -12.19 -7.10
CA VAL A 330 -7.69 -10.95 -7.60
C VAL A 330 -6.18 -11.02 -7.48
N CYS A 331 -5.64 -11.47 -6.34
CA CYS A 331 -4.20 -11.62 -6.16
C CYS A 331 -3.58 -12.63 -7.14
N VAL A 332 -4.26 -13.75 -7.39
CA VAL A 332 -3.84 -14.74 -8.38
C VAL A 332 -3.84 -14.14 -9.79
N ALA A 333 -4.91 -13.43 -10.17
CA ALA A 333 -4.99 -12.77 -11.46
C ALA A 333 -3.85 -11.75 -11.66
N VAL A 334 -3.59 -10.91 -10.65
CA VAL A 334 -2.49 -9.94 -10.71
C VAL A 334 -1.13 -10.63 -10.79
N GLU A 335 -0.88 -11.69 -10.02
CA GLU A 335 0.36 -12.48 -10.11
C GLU A 335 0.56 -13.09 -11.51
N VAL A 336 -0.49 -13.62 -12.13
CA VAL A 336 -0.44 -14.13 -13.51
C VAL A 336 -0.07 -13.02 -14.48
N ILE A 337 -0.63 -11.82 -14.33
CA ILE A 337 -0.28 -10.65 -15.16
C ILE A 337 1.19 -10.26 -14.95
N ILE A 338 1.69 -10.21 -13.71
CA ILE A 338 3.08 -9.84 -13.41
C ILE A 338 4.07 -10.80 -14.11
N ARG A 339 3.73 -12.08 -14.24
CA ARG A 339 4.58 -13.07 -14.95
C ARG A 339 4.70 -12.78 -16.44
N ASN A 340 3.61 -12.35 -17.06
CA ASN A 340 3.52 -12.16 -18.51
C ASN A 340 4.00 -10.77 -18.97
N VAL A 341 3.96 -9.78 -18.07
CA VAL A 341 4.46 -8.43 -18.35
C VAL A 341 5.98 -8.44 -18.42
N ARG A 342 6.57 -7.69 -19.36
CA ARG A 342 8.04 -7.54 -19.50
C ARG A 342 8.59 -6.21 -18.98
N SER A 343 7.75 -5.17 -18.94
CA SER A 343 8.10 -3.84 -18.44
C SER A 343 8.30 -3.85 -16.93
N ALA A 344 9.42 -3.32 -16.45
CA ALA A 344 9.69 -3.19 -15.01
C ALA A 344 8.71 -2.21 -14.36
N THR A 345 8.31 -1.15 -15.06
CA THR A 345 7.36 -0.16 -14.53
C THR A 345 5.98 -0.77 -14.30
N LEU A 346 5.48 -1.53 -15.27
CA LEU A 346 4.18 -2.22 -15.14
C LEU A 346 4.23 -3.27 -14.02
N LYS A 347 5.32 -4.06 -13.93
CA LYS A 347 5.52 -4.97 -12.79
C LYS A 347 5.52 -4.22 -11.46
N ALA A 348 6.22 -3.09 -11.38
CA ALA A 348 6.26 -2.28 -10.18
C ALA A 348 4.87 -1.78 -9.76
N GLY A 349 4.08 -1.25 -10.70
CA GLY A 349 2.69 -0.84 -10.44
C GLY A 349 1.80 -1.97 -9.92
N LEU A 350 1.90 -3.16 -10.53
CA LEU A 350 1.15 -4.34 -10.12
C LEU A 350 1.58 -4.88 -8.74
N ILE A 351 2.87 -4.87 -8.41
CA ILE A 351 3.37 -5.25 -7.08
C ILE A 351 2.84 -4.27 -6.02
N VAL A 352 2.86 -2.96 -6.31
CA VAL A 352 2.30 -1.94 -5.41
C VAL A 352 0.80 -2.16 -5.22
N ALA A 353 0.07 -2.52 -6.28
CA ALA A 353 -1.34 -2.86 -6.21
C ALA A 353 -1.60 -4.09 -5.31
N ILE A 354 -0.80 -5.15 -5.42
CA ILE A 354 -0.89 -6.32 -4.51
C ILE A 354 -0.72 -5.87 -3.06
N VAL A 355 0.29 -5.06 -2.75
CA VAL A 355 0.54 -4.59 -1.37
C VAL A 355 -0.64 -3.77 -0.85
N HIS A 356 -1.25 -2.94 -1.68
CA HIS A 356 -2.48 -2.22 -1.33
C HIS A 356 -3.65 -3.17 -1.01
N LEU A 357 -3.88 -4.19 -1.84
CA LEU A 357 -5.01 -5.11 -1.72
C LEU A 357 -4.84 -6.18 -0.63
N THR A 358 -3.61 -6.41 -0.18
CA THR A 358 -3.31 -7.46 0.81
C THR A 358 -2.97 -6.89 2.18
N PHE A 359 -2.16 -5.82 2.25
CA PHE A 359 -1.71 -5.26 3.52
C PHE A 359 -2.50 -4.02 3.92
N TYR A 360 -2.71 -3.08 2.99
CA TYR A 360 -3.35 -1.81 3.31
C TYR A 360 -4.89 -1.87 3.32
N ILE A 361 -5.44 -3.02 2.93
CA ILE A 361 -6.89 -3.25 2.85
C ILE A 361 -7.57 -3.25 4.23
N GLN A 362 -6.83 -3.60 5.29
CA GLN A 362 -7.33 -3.65 6.67
C GLN A 362 -7.83 -2.30 7.22
N ARG A 363 -7.53 -1.19 6.52
CA ARG A 363 -7.89 0.18 6.89
C ARG A 363 -8.76 0.88 5.85
N LYS A 364 -9.42 0.09 5.00
CA LYS A 364 -10.25 0.58 3.90
C LYS A 364 -11.49 -0.28 3.76
N GLU A 365 -12.53 0.32 3.22
CA GLU A 365 -13.60 -0.40 2.54
C GLU A 365 -13.11 -0.89 1.16
N LEU A 366 -13.82 -1.84 0.57
CA LEU A 366 -13.43 -2.51 -0.67
C LEU A 366 -13.18 -1.50 -1.80
N LEU A 367 -14.10 -0.56 -2.01
CA LEU A 367 -13.98 0.46 -3.06
C LEU A 367 -12.70 1.31 -2.89
N GLY A 368 -12.44 1.81 -1.68
CA GLY A 368 -11.26 2.60 -1.38
C GLY A 368 -9.95 1.82 -1.59
N ALA A 369 -9.94 0.51 -1.28
CA ALA A 369 -8.80 -0.36 -1.53
C ALA A 369 -8.51 -0.51 -3.04
N PHE A 370 -9.55 -0.79 -3.83
CA PHE A 370 -9.43 -0.93 -5.29
C PHE A 370 -9.05 0.38 -5.98
N ILE A 371 -9.60 1.52 -5.57
CA ILE A 371 -9.18 2.84 -6.10
C ILE A 371 -7.69 3.07 -5.87
N SER A 372 -7.17 2.66 -4.71
CA SER A 372 -5.75 2.85 -4.38
C SER A 372 -4.84 1.93 -5.20
N ALA A 373 -5.23 0.67 -5.35
CA ALA A 373 -4.55 -0.27 -6.22
C ALA A 373 -4.58 0.19 -7.69
N LYS A 374 -5.74 0.66 -8.18
CA LYS A 374 -5.91 1.24 -9.52
C LYS A 374 -4.98 2.40 -9.75
N ARG A 375 -4.87 3.35 -8.81
CA ARG A 375 -3.99 4.54 -8.97
C ARG A 375 -2.55 4.13 -9.26
N ALA A 376 -2.03 3.12 -8.56
CA ALA A 376 -0.69 2.60 -8.82
C ALA A 376 -0.57 2.01 -10.24
N VAL A 377 -1.56 1.21 -10.67
CA VAL A 377 -1.58 0.61 -12.02
C VAL A 377 -1.69 1.68 -13.11
N LEU A 378 -2.56 2.68 -12.95
CA LEU A 378 -2.75 3.75 -13.93
C LEU A 378 -1.49 4.62 -14.09
N VAL A 379 -0.80 4.94 -12.98
CA VAL A 379 0.48 5.67 -13.05
C VAL A 379 1.53 4.85 -13.79
N ALA A 380 1.62 3.54 -13.51
CA ALA A 380 2.54 2.65 -14.22
C ALA A 380 2.20 2.53 -15.72
N LEU A 381 0.92 2.42 -16.07
CA LEU A 381 0.44 2.42 -17.46
C LEU A 381 0.75 3.74 -18.17
N PHE A 382 0.59 4.87 -17.50
CA PHE A 382 0.92 6.18 -18.04
C PHE A 382 2.40 6.30 -18.38
N ILE A 383 3.29 5.93 -17.45
CA ILE A 383 4.74 5.92 -17.67
C ILE A 383 5.11 5.00 -18.85
N PHE A 384 4.58 3.77 -18.85
CA PHE A 384 4.82 2.81 -19.93
C PHE A 384 4.30 3.34 -21.29
N GLY A 385 3.11 3.95 -21.30
CA GLY A 385 2.49 4.53 -22.49
C GLY A 385 3.35 5.66 -23.08
N LEU A 386 3.89 6.55 -22.24
CA LEU A 386 4.80 7.60 -22.70
C LEU A 386 6.07 7.04 -23.35
N VAL A 387 6.67 6.00 -22.75
CA VAL A 387 7.85 5.33 -23.33
C VAL A 387 7.48 4.65 -24.66
N TYR A 388 6.33 4.00 -24.73
CA TYR A 388 5.85 3.34 -25.94
C TYR A 388 5.62 4.34 -27.07
N VAL A 389 4.93 5.45 -26.81
CA VAL A 389 4.68 6.53 -27.79
C VAL A 389 5.99 7.15 -28.23
N HIS A 390 6.89 7.50 -27.29
CA HIS A 390 8.20 8.05 -27.63
C HIS A 390 8.98 7.14 -28.57
N ARG A 391 8.99 5.82 -28.33
CA ARG A 391 9.66 4.84 -29.19
C ARG A 391 9.05 4.74 -30.59
N LYS A 392 7.73 4.87 -30.70
CA LYS A 392 7.06 4.85 -32.00
C LYS A 392 7.32 6.12 -32.81
N CYS A 393 7.35 7.27 -32.14
CA CYS A 393 7.61 8.56 -32.80
C CYS A 393 9.09 8.78 -33.10
N PHE A 394 9.98 8.24 -32.25
CA PHE A 394 11.43 8.36 -32.36
C PHE A 394 12.08 6.97 -32.29
N PRO A 395 11.92 6.14 -33.34
CA PRO A 395 12.56 4.84 -33.38
C PRO A 395 14.09 5.05 -33.28
N PRO A 396 14.80 4.27 -32.45
CA PRO A 396 16.25 4.33 -32.42
C PRO A 396 16.75 4.06 -33.84
N ALA A 397 17.67 4.88 -34.33
CA ALA A 397 18.27 4.69 -35.65
C ALA A 397 18.76 3.24 -35.75
N PRO A 398 18.49 2.54 -36.89
CA PRO A 398 18.94 1.18 -37.07
C PRO A 398 20.45 1.13 -36.81
N ALA A 399 20.89 0.14 -36.04
CA ALA A 399 22.29 -0.06 -35.70
C ALA A 399 23.08 -0.63 -36.90
N GLU A 400 23.00 0.03 -38.06
CA GLU A 400 23.76 -0.19 -39.28
C GLU A 400 23.81 1.20 -39.95
N VAL A 401 24.91 1.95 -40.03
CA VAL A 401 26.22 1.60 -40.60
C VAL A 401 27.29 2.42 -39.86
N MET A 402 27.98 1.84 -38.88
CA MET A 402 29.34 2.31 -38.58
C MET A 402 30.28 1.44 -39.43
N PRO A 403 31.07 2.03 -40.35
CA PRO A 403 32.02 1.25 -41.13
C PRO A 403 32.99 0.54 -40.17
N GLN A 404 33.20 -0.74 -40.41
CA GLN A 404 34.09 -1.62 -39.63
C GLN A 404 35.54 -1.11 -39.54
N GLY A 405 35.91 -0.05 -40.26
CA GLY A 405 37.24 0.57 -40.26
C GLY A 405 37.66 1.28 -38.96
N ALA A 406 36.74 1.63 -38.05
CA ALA A 406 37.09 2.40 -36.85
C ALA A 406 37.49 1.55 -35.62
N ARG A 407 37.46 0.21 -35.71
CA ARG A 407 37.91 -0.68 -34.61
C ARG A 407 39.40 -1.04 -34.67
N ALA A 408 40.10 -0.72 -35.76
CA ALA A 408 41.50 -1.09 -35.95
C ALA A 408 42.52 -0.05 -35.42
N LEU A 409 42.10 1.11 -34.92
CA LEU A 409 43.01 2.20 -34.53
C LEU A 409 43.02 2.53 -33.02
N ARG A 410 42.57 1.60 -32.16
CA ARG A 410 42.54 1.83 -30.69
C ARG A 410 43.24 0.75 -29.87
N ARG A 411 44.13 -0.01 -30.50
CA ARG A 411 45.19 -0.79 -29.86
C ARG A 411 46.48 -0.38 -30.56
N ASP A 412 47.49 -0.05 -29.78
CA ASP A 412 48.79 0.51 -30.16
C ASP A 412 48.81 2.05 -30.15
N ASN A 413 48.91 2.60 -28.94
CA ASN A 413 49.87 3.66 -28.57
C ASN A 413 49.65 4.07 -27.09
N GLY A 414 50.64 3.77 -26.24
CA GLY A 414 50.82 4.35 -24.90
C GLY A 414 50.32 3.49 -23.74
#